data_AF-A0AAV8XTE3-F1
#
_entry.id   AF-A0AAV8XTE3-F1
#
_cell.length_a   1.000
_cell.length_b   1.000
_cell.length_c   1.000
_cell.angle_alpha   90.00
_cell.angle_beta   90.00
_cell.angle_gamma   90.00
#
_symmetry.space_group_name_H-M   'P 1'
#
loop_
_entity.id
_entity.type
_entity.pdbx_description
1 polymer ?
#
loop_
_entity_poly.entity_id
_entity_poly.type
_entity_poly.pdbx_seq_one_letter_code
_entity_poly.pdbx_strand_id
1 'polypeptide(L)' 'MDLDEIKVCGLCEVIVDEITDHPCTEGYGHIYIDDNYYFYPVLDFPSLSADEDWSLSFKS' A
#
# COMPACT_ATOMS: atom_id res chain seq x y z
N MET A 1 -9.52 -26.08 -5.31
CA MET A 1 -9.81 -24.90 -6.12
C MET A 1 -9.35 -23.74 -5.28
N ASP A 2 -8.08 -23.39 -5.45
CA ASP A 2 -7.54 -22.15 -4.92
C ASP A 2 -8.21 -21.06 -5.77
N LEU A 3 -9.18 -20.38 -5.18
CA LEU A 3 -9.77 -19.20 -5.80
C LEU A 3 -8.65 -18.17 -5.79
N ASP A 4 -8.19 -17.74 -6.97
CA ASP A 4 -7.36 -16.55 -7.09
C ASP A 4 -8.09 -15.43 -6.33
N GLU A 5 -7.53 -15.03 -5.18
CA GLU A 5 -8.22 -14.10 -4.28
C GLU A 5 -8.24 -12.74 -4.95
N ILE A 6 -9.41 -12.34 -5.45
CA ILE A 6 -9.64 -11.00 -5.96
C ILE A 6 -9.35 -9.98 -4.86
N LYS A 7 -8.62 -8.93 -5.21
CA LYS A 7 -8.26 -7.83 -4.32
C LYS A 7 -8.76 -6.50 -4.88
N VAL A 8 -8.87 -5.50 -4.01
CA VAL A 8 -9.32 -4.14 -4.36
C VAL A 8 -8.22 -3.15 -4.07
N CYS A 9 -7.91 -2.27 -5.01
CA CYS A 9 -6.96 -1.19 -4.77
C CYS A 9 -7.58 -0.19 -3.79
N GLY A 10 -6.95 0.00 -2.63
CA GLY A 10 -7.41 0.95 -1.62
C GLY A 10 -7.20 2.43 -1.99
N LEU A 11 -6.56 2.72 -3.13
CA LEU A 11 -6.33 4.09 -3.60
C LEU A 11 -7.28 4.51 -4.73
N CYS A 12 -7.52 3.63 -5.70
CA CYS A 12 -8.38 3.93 -6.86
C CYS A 12 -9.63 3.05 -6.96
N GLU A 13 -9.85 2.15 -6.00
CA GLU A 13 -11.02 1.27 -5.89
C GLU A 13 -11.20 0.29 -7.08
N VAL A 14 -10.12 0.05 -7.83
CA VAL A 14 -10.12 -0.93 -8.92
C VAL A 14 -9.97 -2.35 -8.38
N ILE A 15 -10.81 -3.25 -8.87
CA ILE A 15 -10.76 -4.68 -8.57
C ILE A 15 -9.74 -5.34 -9.50
N VAL A 16 -8.81 -6.11 -8.95
CA VAL A 16 -7.74 -6.80 -9.70
C VAL A 16 -7.63 -8.27 -9.28
N ASP A 17 -7.17 -9.10 -10.19
CA ASP A 17 -6.79 -10.50 -9.91
C ASP A 17 -5.35 -10.60 -9.40
N GLU A 18 -4.46 -9.74 -9.90
CA GLU A 18 -3.04 -9.67 -9.54
C GLU A 18 -2.63 -8.23 -9.17
N ILE A 19 -1.95 -8.07 -8.03
CA ILE A 19 -1.51 -6.75 -7.52
C ILE A 19 -0.22 -6.27 -8.23
N THR A 20 0.60 -7.20 -8.71
CA THR A 20 2.01 -6.98 -9.07
C THR A 20 2.22 -5.87 -10.11
N ASP A 21 1.27 -5.66 -11.01
CA ASP A 21 1.32 -4.67 -12.09
C ASP A 21 0.37 -3.47 -11.89
N HIS A 22 -0.16 -3.25 -10.69
CA HIS A 22 -1.07 -2.12 -10.48
C HIS A 22 -0.31 -0.78 -10.49
N PRO A 23 -0.72 0.23 -11.28
CA PRO A 23 -0.06 1.55 -11.33
C PRO A 23 0.04 2.31 -9.98
N CYS A 24 -0.68 1.86 -8.96
CA CYS A 24 -0.71 2.48 -7.64
C CYS A 24 0.38 1.91 -6.72
N THR A 25 0.99 0.78 -7.09
CA THR A 25 2.11 0.15 -6.38
C THR A 25 3.44 0.42 -7.08
N GLU A 26 3.46 1.15 -8.19
CA GLU A 26 4.68 1.54 -8.88
C GLU A 26 5.56 2.42 -7.96
N GLY A 27 6.82 2.01 -7.78
CA GLY A 27 7.77 2.73 -6.91
C GLY A 27 7.71 2.37 -5.43
N TYR A 28 6.88 1.41 -5.02
CA TYR A 28 6.81 0.90 -3.64
C TYR A 28 7.41 -0.51 -3.54
N GLY A 29 8.24 -0.75 -2.52
CA GLY A 29 8.82 -2.08 -2.27
C GLY A 29 7.88 -3.05 -1.56
N HIS A 30 6.86 -2.53 -0.88
CA HIS A 30 5.97 -3.31 -0.02
C HIS A 30 4.50 -2.90 -0.19
N ILE A 31 3.62 -3.88 0.02
CA ILE A 31 2.16 -3.70 0.04
C ILE A 31 1.59 -4.25 1.34
N TYR A 32 0.53 -3.62 1.83
CA TYR A 32 -0.29 -4.09 2.95
C TYR A 32 -1.65 -4.50 2.42
N ILE A 33 -2.15 -5.66 2.84
CA ILE A 33 -3.49 -6.15 2.50
C ILE A 33 -4.29 -6.29 3.80
N ASP A 34 -5.49 -5.72 3.85
CA ASP A 34 -6.37 -5.81 5.01
C ASP A 34 -7.31 -7.03 4.96
N ASP A 35 -8.09 -7.21 6.02
CA ASP A 35 -9.06 -8.31 6.13
C ASP A 35 -10.26 -8.17 5.15
N ASN A 36 -10.43 -7.00 4.53
CA ASN A 36 -11.47 -6.73 3.54
C ASN A 36 -10.98 -6.89 2.10
N TYR A 37 -9.81 -7.49 1.88
CA TYR A 37 -9.20 -7.69 0.57
C TYR A 37 -8.73 -6.40 -0.12
N TYR A 38 -8.60 -5.29 0.62
CA TYR A 38 -8.04 -4.06 0.10
C TYR A 38 -6.52 -4.07 0.24
N PHE A 39 -5.80 -3.69 -0.83
CA PHE A 39 -4.35 -3.52 -0.80
C PHE A 39 -3.95 -2.05 -0.90
N TYR A 40 -2.84 -1.72 -0.23
CA TYR A 40 -2.28 -0.38 -0.12
C TYR A 40 -0.76 -0.44 -0.28
N PRO A 41 -0.15 0.47 -1.07
CA PRO A 41 1.31 0.60 -1.10
C PRO A 41 1.83 1.11 0.25
N VAL A 42 2.96 0.56 0.71
CA VAL A 42 3.60 0.95 1.97
C VAL A 42 4.85 1.75 1.66
N LEU A 43 4.95 2.96 2.22
CA LEU A 43 6.16 3.76 2.12
C LEU A 43 7.33 3.05 2.80
N ASP A 44 8.42 2.90 2.06
CA ASP A 44 9.71 2.49 2.60
C ASP A 44 10.26 3.63 3.46
N PHE A 45 9.80 3.70 4.71
CA PHE A 45 10.48 4.55 5.67
C PHE A 45 11.84 3.93 5.93
N PRO A 46 12.97 4.65 5.71
CA PRO A 46 14.19 4.27 6.38
C PRO A 46 13.83 4.17 7.87
N SER A 47 14.36 3.19 8.58
CA SER A 47 14.19 3.09 10.03
C SER A 47 14.72 4.38 10.66
N LEU A 48 13.87 5.38 10.76
CA LEU A 48 14.17 6.66 11.36
C LEU A 48 14.41 6.31 12.82
N SER A 49 15.60 6.61 13.31
CA SER A 49 15.77 6.70 14.75
C SER A 49 14.67 7.63 15.27
N ALA A 50 14.09 7.30 16.42
CA ALA A 50 12.83 7.84 16.94
C ALA A 50 12.86 9.34 17.29
N ASP A 51 13.74 10.11 16.66
CA ASP A 51 14.13 11.48 16.99
C ASP A 51 13.62 12.51 15.97
N GLU A 52 13.12 12.07 14.80
CA GLU A 52 12.55 12.98 13.81
C GLU A 52 11.02 12.97 13.90
N ASP A 53 10.48 14.05 14.46
CA ASP A 53 9.04 14.31 14.61
C ASP A 53 8.44 14.76 13.26
N TRP A 54 7.85 13.84 12.51
CA TRP A 54 7.23 14.12 11.19
C TRP A 54 5.89 14.87 11.28
N SER A 55 5.42 15.22 12.49
CA SER A 55 4.23 16.06 12.71
C SER A 55 4.33 17.44 12.05
N LEU A 56 5.54 17.86 11.65
CA LEU A 56 5.82 19.14 11.02
C LEU A 56 5.75 19.10 9.49
N SER A 57 5.78 17.92 8.85
CA SER A 57 5.81 17.81 7.38
C SER A 57 4.45 17.97 6.69
N PHE A 58 3.36 18.01 7.47
CA PHE A 58 1.98 18.17 6.95
C PHE A 58 1.31 19.49 7.37
N LYS A 59 2.06 20.46 7.90
CA LYS A 59 1.53 21.81 8.10
C LYS A 59 1.58 22.57 6.78
N SER A 60 0.38 22.71 6.20
CA SER A 60 0.01 23.57 5.07
C SER A 60 0.55 24.99 5.16
#